data_AF-A0A1H6E7Y0-F1
#
_entry.id   AF-A0A1H6E7Y0-F1
#
_cell.length_a   1.000
_cell.length_b   1.000
_cell.length_c   1.000
_cell.angle_alpha   90.00
_cell.angle_beta   90.00
_cell.angle_gamma   90.00
#
_symmetry.space_group_name_H-M   'P 1'
#
loop_
_entity.id
_entity.type
_entity.pdbx_description
1 polymer ?
#
loop_
_entity_poly.entity_id
_entity_poly.type
_entity_poly.pdbx_seq_one_letter_code
_entity_poly.pdbx_strand_id
1 'polypeptide(L)' 'MRQITLTREPDGIWIATQDGTPVATFYELGEDWWQGCFPNGARRQVYVPHGGEQEAARRLLR' A
#
# COMPACT_ATOMS: atom_id res chain seq x y z
N MET A 1 0.95 5.93 16.90
CA MET A 1 0.82 5.51 15.49
C MET A 1 2.00 6.08 14.73
N ARG A 2 2.76 5.28 13.98
CA ARG A 2 3.84 5.81 13.13
C ARG A 2 3.20 6.58 11.98
N GLN A 3 3.63 7.82 11.75
CA GLN A 3 3.20 8.60 10.60
C GLN A 3 3.81 7.97 9.35
N ILE A 4 2.96 7.66 8.36
CA ILE A 4 3.36 7.06 7.09
C ILE A 4 3.14 8.08 5.96
N THR A 5 4.04 8.04 4.98
CA THR A 5 3.96 8.82 3.76
C THR A 5 3.64 7.87 2.61
N LEU A 6 2.71 8.30 1.76
CA LEU A 6 2.33 7.64 0.52
C LEU A 6 2.98 8.39 -0.64
N THR A 7 3.82 7.71 -1.42
CA THR A 7 4.48 8.27 -2.60
C THR A 7 4.04 7.48 -3.83
N ARG A 8 3.44 8.15 -4.81
CA ARG A 8 3.01 7.53 -6.06
C ARG A 8 4.11 7.72 -7.10
N GLU A 9 4.62 6.60 -7.61
CA GLU A 9 5.59 6.50 -8.68
C GLU A 9 4.94 5.83 -9.91
N PRO A 10 5.55 5.91 -11.10
CA PRO A 10 5.01 5.29 -12.31
C PRO A 10 4.82 3.77 -12.22
N ASP A 11 5.60 3.10 -11.37
CA ASP A 11 5.63 1.65 -11.18
C ASP A 11 4.77 1.15 -10.01
N GLY A 12 4.25 2.05 -9.16
CA GLY A 12 3.41 1.69 -8.02
C GLY A 12 3.30 2.77 -6.95
N ILE A 13 2.71 2.41 -5.81
CA ILE A 13 2.57 3.28 -4.65
C ILE A 13 3.44 2.74 -3.52
N TRP A 14 4.33 3.59 -3.01
CA TRP A 14 5.26 3.27 -1.94
C TRP A 14 4.75 3.83 -0.61
N ILE A 15 4.81 3.00 0.43
CA ILE A 15 4.58 3.42 1.82
C ILE A 15 5.92 3.40 2.52
N ALA A 16 6.30 4.56 3.06
CA ALA A 16 7.44 4.67 3.96
C ALA A 16 7.01 5.32 5.28
N THR A 17 7.71 5.01 6.36
CA THR A 17 7.65 5.84 7.57
C THR A 17 8.36 7.17 7.33
N GLN A 18 8.12 8.15 8.19
CA GLN A 18 8.73 9.49 8.08
C GLN A 18 10.27 9.47 8.09
N ASP A 19 10.88 8.45 8.69
CA ASP A 19 12.34 8.23 8.69
C ASP A 19 12.88 7.60 7.40
N GLY A 20 12.02 7.36 6.41
CA GLY A 20 12.37 6.75 5.13
C GLY A 20 12.39 5.22 5.13
N THR A 21 12.03 4.56 6.24
CA THR A 21 11.97 3.09 6.26
C THR A 21 10.82 2.60 5.37
N PRO A 22 11.08 1.72 4.37
CA PRO A 22 10.03 1.18 3.53
C PRO A 22 9.14 0.23 4.33
N VAL A 23 7.82 0.40 4.19
CA VAL A 23 6.80 -0.42 4.88
C VAL A 23 6.18 -1.42 3.91
N ALA A 24 5.76 -0.95 2.72
CA ALA A 24 5.18 -1.78 1.68
C ALA A 24 5.16 -1.02 0.35
N THR A 25 5.10 -1.76 -0.75
CA THR A 25 4.72 -1.23 -2.07
C THR A 25 3.38 -1.84 -2.44
N PHE A 26 2.46 -1.08 -3.00
CA PHE A 26 1.17 -1.60 -3.43
C PHE A 26 0.70 -0.99 -4.74
N TYR A 27 -0.14 -1.74 -5.44
CA TYR A 27 -0.64 -1.40 -6.76
C TYR A 27 -2.05 -1.94 -6.96
N GLU A 28 -2.81 -1.26 -7.81
CA GLU A 28 -4.15 -1.66 -8.21
C GLU A 28 -4.06 -2.81 -9.21
N LEU A 29 -4.81 -3.90 -8.95
CA LEU A 29 -4.93 -5.05 -9.83
C LEU A 29 -6.10 -4.90 -10.83
N GLY A 30 -6.93 -3.87 -10.64
CA GLY A 30 -8.20 -3.67 -11.32
C GLY A 30 -9.39 -4.14 -10.48
N GLU A 31 -10.59 -3.72 -10.87
CA GLU A 31 -11.85 -4.12 -10.23
C GLU A 31 -11.84 -3.93 -8.70
N ASP A 32 -11.34 -2.79 -8.22
CA ASP A 32 -11.23 -2.44 -6.80
C ASP A 32 -10.30 -3.36 -5.97
N TRP A 33 -9.50 -4.22 -6.62
CA TRP A 33 -8.50 -5.05 -5.96
C TRP A 33 -7.14 -4.38 -5.89
N TRP A 34 -6.49 -4.53 -4.74
CA TRP A 34 -5.17 -4.00 -4.47
C TRP A 34 -4.26 -5.09 -3.93
N GLN A 35 -2.99 -5.07 -4.33
CA GLN A 35 -1.97 -5.96 -3.78
C GLN A 35 -0.88 -5.16 -3.09
N GLY A 36 -0.61 -5.49 -1.83
CA GLY A 36 0.56 -5.04 -1.09
C GLY A 36 1.68 -6.09 -1.07
N CYS A 37 2.89 -5.63 -1.32
CA CYS A 37 4.14 -6.37 -1.25
C CYS A 37 4.98 -5.81 -0.09
N PHE A 38 5.35 -6.65 0.86
CA PHE A 38 6.07 -6.25 2.07
C PHE A 38 7.56 -6.61 1.99
N PRO A 39 8.45 -5.90 2.71
CA PRO A 39 9.89 -6.17 2.71
C PRO A 39 10.30 -7.59 3.11
N ASN A 40 9.46 -8.27 3.90
CA ASN A 40 9.68 -9.68 4.27
C ASN A 40 9.27 -10.69 3.17
N GLY A 41 8.93 -10.20 1.97
CA GLY A 41 8.46 -11.01 0.85
C GLY A 41 6.99 -11.42 0.92
N ALA A 42 6.27 -11.07 1.99
CA ALA A 42 4.84 -11.35 2.10
C ALA A 42 4.06 -10.54 1.06
N ARG A 43 2.97 -11.13 0.59
CA ARG A 43 2.00 -10.49 -0.31
C ARG A 43 0.62 -10.58 0.30
N ARG A 44 -0.13 -9.49 0.26
CA ARG A 44 -1.52 -9.44 0.73
C ARG A 44 -2.36 -8.75 -0.30
N GLN A 45 -3.55 -9.27 -0.54
CA GLN A 45 -4.55 -8.63 -1.38
C GLN A 45 -5.70 -8.13 -0.52
N VAL A 46 -6.25 -6.97 -0.90
CA VAL A 46 -7.43 -6.39 -0.28
C VAL A 46 -8.38 -5.92 -1.35
N TYR A 47 -9.67 -6.19 -1.14
CA TYR A 47 -10.75 -5.63 -1.94
C TYR A 47 -11.21 -4.32 -1.31
N VAL A 48 -11.31 -3.26 -2.12
CA VAL A 48 -11.57 -1.89 -1.67
C VAL A 48 -12.60 -1.22 -2.60
N PRO A 49 -13.88 -1.61 -2.52
CA PRO A 49 -14.90 -1.11 -3.43
C PRO A 49 -15.03 0.40 -3.31
N HIS A 50 -14.88 1.11 -4.44
CA HIS A 50 -14.96 2.58 -4.52
C HIS A 50 -13.94 3.32 -3.64
N GLY A 51 -12.93 2.64 -3.09
CA GLY A 51 -11.93 3.25 -2.24
C GLY A 51 -10.59 3.35 -2.97
N GLY A 52 -9.95 4.50 -2.82
CA GLY A 52 -8.64 4.75 -3.41
C GLY A 52 -7.48 4.18 -2.59
N GLU A 53 -6.28 4.56 -3.03
CA GLU A 53 -4.98 4.16 -2.46
C GLU A 53 -4.88 4.30 -0.93
N GLN A 54 -5.51 5.31 -0.33
CA GLN A 54 -5.47 5.53 1.12
C GLN A 54 -6.22 4.45 1.91
N GLU A 55 -7.41 4.05 1.45
CA GLU A 55 -8.19 3.00 2.10
C GLU A 55 -7.55 1.63 1.87
N ALA A 56 -6.98 1.40 0.68
CA ALA A 56 -6.18 0.21 0.40
C ALA A 56 -4.97 0.10 1.33
N ALA A 57 -4.19 1.16 1.47
CA ALA A 57 -3.06 1.22 2.41
C ALA A 57 -3.52 0.94 3.85
N ARG A 58 -4.62 1.56 4.30
CA ARG A 58 -5.18 1.34 5.64
C ARG A 58 -5.56 -0.12 5.91
N ARG A 59 -6.17 -0.80 4.93
CA ARG A 59 -6.57 -2.22 5.05
C ARG A 59 -5.38 -3.17 4.96
N LEU A 60 -4.39 -2.86 4.13
CA LEU A 60 -3.18 -3.68 3.98
C LEU A 60 -2.32 -3.65 5.24
N LEU A 61 -2.23 -2.50 5.89
CA LEU A 61 -1.39 -2.25 7.09
C LEU A 61 -2.07 -2.62 8.42
N ARG A 62 -3.30 -3.14 8.40
CA ARG A 62 -4.01 -3.65 9.57
C ARG A 62 -3.54 -5.04 9.97
#